data_AF-A0A2V8SIL1-F1
#
_entry.id   AF-A0A2V8SIL1-F1
#
_cell.length_a   1.000
_cell.length_b   1.000
_cell.length_c   1.000
_cell.angle_alpha   90.00
_cell.angle_beta   90.00
_cell.angle_gamma   90.00
#
_symmetry.space_group_name_H-M   'P 1'
#
loop_
_entity.id
_entity.type
_entity.pdbx_description
1 polymer ?
#
loop_
_entity_poly.entity_id
_entity_poly.type
_entity_poly.pdbx_seq_one_letter_code
_entity_poly.pdbx_strand_id
1 'polypeptide(L)'
;MHEHRIKFRIEEILRKREQSLYWLAQTTGVSYTTLWRLTKDRSVGVNFATLEKLCSALRCGPGDILQLESDTKEQSKSKKLPPRTSRRASSPL
;
A
#
# COMPACT_ATOMS: atom_id res chain seq x y z
N MET A 1 26.62 6.54 -9.42
CA MET A 1 25.61 5.48 -9.27
C MET A 1 24.73 5.88 -8.09
N HIS A 2 23.49 6.31 -8.31
CA HIS A 2 22.61 6.70 -7.20
C HIS A 2 21.99 5.45 -6.58
N GLU A 3 22.34 5.16 -5.33
CA GLU A 3 21.84 4.01 -4.59
C GLU A 3 20.55 4.40 -3.86
N HIS A 4 19.42 4.29 -4.56
CA HIS A 4 18.12 4.48 -3.93
C HIS A 4 17.71 3.20 -3.21
N ARG A 5 17.71 3.25 -1.88
CA ARG A 5 17.27 2.14 -1.01
C ARG A 5 15.75 2.07 -0.82
N ILE A 6 14.99 2.94 -1.49
CA ILE A 6 13.53 3.02 -1.35
C ILE A 6 12.86 2.26 -2.50
N LYS A 7 11.90 1.40 -2.16
CA LYS A 7 11.13 0.59 -3.10
C LYS A 7 9.63 0.74 -2.96
N PHE A 8 8.94 0.57 -4.08
CA PHE A 8 7.48 0.46 -4.12
C PHE A 8 7.06 -1.01 -3.99
N ARG A 9 6.13 -1.31 -3.08
CA ARG A 9 5.52 -2.65 -2.90
C ARG A 9 4.15 -2.79 -3.58
N ILE A 10 3.89 -1.99 -4.61
CA ILE A 10 2.61 -1.96 -5.32
C ILE A 10 2.21 -3.36 -5.83
N GLU A 11 3.15 -4.15 -6.36
CA GLU A 11 2.88 -5.52 -6.83
C GLU A 11 2.37 -6.44 -5.70
N GLU A 12 2.86 -6.28 -4.47
CA GLU A 12 2.42 -7.09 -3.33
C GLU A 12 0.98 -6.73 -2.91
N ILE A 13 0.66 -5.44 -2.90
CA ILE A 13 -0.68 -4.94 -2.57
C ILE A 13 -1.70 -5.36 -3.63
N LEU A 14 -1.33 -5.27 -4.91
CA LEU A 14 -2.15 -5.70 -6.03
C LEU A 14 -2.45 -7.20 -5.97
N ARG A 15 -1.42 -8.03 -5.72
CA ARG A 15 -1.60 -9.49 -5.54
C ARG A 15 -2.52 -9.82 -4.37
N LYS A 16 -2.37 -9.14 -3.24
CA LYS A 16 -3.23 -9.33 -2.05
C LYS A 16 -4.70 -9.00 -2.31
N ARG A 17 -5.02 -8.26 -3.37
CA ARG A 17 -6.37 -7.79 -3.72
C ARG A 17 -6.88 -8.35 -5.04
N GLU A 18 -6.12 -9.26 -5.66
CA GLU A 18 -6.43 -9.84 -6.97
C GLU A 18 -6.64 -8.78 -8.06
N GLN A 19 -5.94 -7.65 -7.94
CA GLN A 19 -6.01 -6.55 -8.90
C GLN A 19 -4.80 -6.53 -9.82
N SER A 20 -4.98 -6.01 -11.04
CA SER A 20 -3.93 -5.91 -12.05
C SER A 20 -3.28 -4.52 -12.06
N LEU A 21 -2.03 -4.43 -12.52
CA LEU A 21 -1.36 -3.13 -12.74
C LEU A 21 -2.10 -2.27 -13.77
N TYR A 22 -2.74 -2.91 -14.76
CA TYR A 22 -3.62 -2.27 -15.72
C TYR A 22 -4.87 -1.65 -15.06
N TRP A 23 -5.52 -2.38 -14.15
CA TRP A 23 -6.66 -1.86 -13.39
C TRP A 23 -6.27 -0.63 -12.56
N LEU A 24 -5.07 -0.66 -11.96
CA LEU A 24 -4.53 0.48 -11.22
C LEU A 24 -4.32 1.69 -12.13
N ALA A 25 -3.83 1.49 -13.35
CA ALA A 25 -3.66 2.55 -14.34
C ALA A 25 -5.01 3.22 -14.67
N GLN A 26 -6.04 2.42 -14.94
CA GLN A 26 -7.40 2.91 -15.23
C GLN A 26 -8.01 3.66 -14.04
N THR A 27 -7.86 3.11 -12.82
CA THR A 27 -8.46 3.67 -11.61
C THR A 27 -7.78 4.96 -11.16
N THR A 28 -6.46 5.06 -11.32
CA THR A 28 -5.67 6.23 -10.87
C THR A 28 -5.51 7.31 -11.94
N GLY A 29 -5.77 6.97 -13.21
CA GLY A 29 -5.46 7.83 -14.36
C GLY A 29 -3.96 8.02 -14.58
N VAL A 30 -3.11 7.16 -14.01
CA VAL A 30 -1.66 7.17 -14.21
C VAL A 30 -1.32 6.18 -15.32
N SER A 31 -0.43 6.58 -16.23
CA SER A 31 -0.02 5.70 -17.33
C SER A 31 0.56 4.39 -16.81
N TYR A 32 0.20 3.28 -17.47
CA TYR A 32 0.73 1.95 -17.20
C TYR A 32 2.27 1.93 -17.25
N THR A 33 2.88 2.62 -18.21
CA THR A 33 4.34 2.73 -18.33
C THR A 33 4.96 3.40 -17.10
N THR A 34 4.34 4.45 -16.57
CA THR A 34 4.81 5.10 -15.34
C THR A 34 4.70 4.15 -14.15
N LEU A 35 3.55 3.49 -13.97
CA LEU A 35 3.36 2.53 -12.88
C LEU A 35 4.34 1.36 -12.95
N TRP A 36 4.62 0.86 -14.16
CA TRP A 36 5.58 -0.22 -14.38
C TRP A 36 7.01 0.22 -14.05
N ARG A 37 7.38 1.46 -14.38
CA ARG A 37 8.68 2.02 -13.99
C ARG A 37 8.79 2.15 -12.47
N LEU A 38 7.73 2.52 -11.76
CA LEU A 38 7.76 2.58 -10.29
C LEU A 38 7.98 1.22 -9.63
N THR A 39 7.50 0.14 -10.25
CA THR A 39 7.68 -1.21 -9.70
C THR A 39 9.03 -1.82 -10.07
N LYS A 40 9.55 -1.54 -11.26
CA LYS A 40 10.81 -2.14 -11.77
C LYS A 40 12.05 -1.28 -11.58
N ASP A 41 11.92 0.03 -11.64
CA ASP A 41 13.03 0.97 -11.68
C ASP A 41 13.08 1.83 -10.41
N ARG A 42 14.23 1.81 -9.71
CA ARG A 42 14.45 2.51 -8.44
C ARG A 42 14.87 3.97 -8.63
N SER A 43 15.11 4.41 -9.86
CA SER A 43 15.57 5.77 -10.18
C SER A 43 14.42 6.75 -10.48
N VAL A 44 13.19 6.25 -10.53
CA VAL A 44 12.00 7.07 -10.86
C VAL A 44 11.31 7.57 -9.58
N GLY A 45 11.28 8.88 -9.41
CA GLY A 45 10.51 9.55 -8.35
C GLY A 45 9.02 9.66 -8.68
N VAL A 46 8.19 9.81 -7.63
CA VAL A 46 6.76 10.12 -7.75
C VAL A 46 6.45 11.46 -7.13
N ASN A 47 5.49 12.18 -7.71
CA ASN A 47 4.92 13.36 -7.07
C ASN A 47 3.88 12.95 -6.02
N PHE A 48 3.66 13.80 -5.00
CA PHE A 48 2.68 13.55 -3.94
C PHE A 48 1.26 13.38 -4.48
N ALA A 49 0.87 14.13 -5.50
CA ALA A 49 -0.43 13.97 -6.15
C ALA A 49 -0.62 12.57 -6.76
N THR A 50 0.44 11.98 -7.32
CA THR A 50 0.40 10.61 -7.84
C THR A 50 0.34 9.60 -6.70
N LEU A 51 1.12 9.83 -5.64
CA LEU A 51 1.11 8.97 -4.45
C LEU A 51 -0.25 8.98 -3.75
N GLU A 52 -0.92 10.13 -3.65
CA GLU A 52 -2.26 10.26 -3.08
C GLU A 52 -3.31 9.48 -3.87
N LYS A 53 -3.27 9.57 -5.22
CA LYS A 53 -4.14 8.78 -6.09
C LYS A 53 -3.92 7.29 -5.91
N LEU A 54 -2.66 6.87 -5.80
CA LEU A 54 -2.30 5.47 -5.53
C LEU A 54 -2.82 5.01 -4.16
N CYS A 55 -2.55 5.78 -3.11
CA CYS A 55 -3.05 5.53 -1.75
C CYS A 55 -4.59 5.43 -1.71
N SER A 56 -5.28 6.30 -2.44
CA SER A 56 -6.75 6.33 -2.50
C SER A 56 -7.30 5.11 -3.24
N ALA A 57 -6.78 4.80 -4.43
CA ALA A 57 -7.19 3.63 -5.21
C ALA A 57 -6.88 2.31 -4.47
N LEU A 58 -5.71 2.25 -3.84
CA LEU A 58 -5.26 1.12 -3.05
C LEU A 58 -5.72 1.19 -1.59
N ARG A 59 -6.59 2.12 -1.18
CA ARG A 59 -7.08 2.25 0.21
C ARG A 59 -6.00 1.94 1.28
N CYS A 60 -4.81 2.51 1.13
CA CYS A 60 -3.67 2.25 2.01
C CYS A 60 -2.84 3.52 2.21
N GLY A 61 -1.95 3.51 3.21
CA GLY A 61 -1.08 4.65 3.48
C GLY A 61 0.20 4.63 2.63
N PRO A 62 0.96 5.75 2.62
CA PRO A 62 2.25 5.81 1.95
C PRO A 62 3.27 4.81 2.54
N GLY A 63 3.18 4.50 3.84
CA GLY A 63 4.02 3.50 4.50
C GLY A 63 3.74 2.05 4.10
N ASP A 64 2.54 1.75 3.59
CA ASP A 64 2.26 0.42 3.00
C ASP A 64 2.86 0.30 1.59
N ILE A 65 2.91 1.42 0.86
CA ILE A 65 3.36 1.47 -0.54
C ILE A 65 4.88 1.55 -0.64
N LEU A 66 5.52 2.33 0.23
CA LEU A 66 6.95 2.62 0.22
C LEU A 66 7.67 1.80 1.30
N GLN A 67 8.78 1.16 0.94
CA GLN A 67 9.62 0.42 1.89
C GLN A 67 11.10 0.75 1.68
N LEU A 68 11.84 0.86 2.77
CA LEU A 68 13.30 0.94 2.75
C LEU A 68 13.91 -0.47 2.75
N GLU A 69 14.83 -0.78 1.82
CA GLU A 69 15.38 -2.14 1.67
C GLU A 69 16.24 -2.61 2.87
N SER A 70 16.70 -1.71 3.75
CA SER A 70 17.32 -2.05 5.03
C SER A 70 16.34 -2.48 6.12
N ASP A 71 15.06 -2.18 5.96
CA ASP A 71 14.05 -2.45 6.99
C ASP A 71 13.55 -3.89 6.84
N THR A 72 14.43 -4.83 7.19
CA THR A 72 14.09 -6.23 7.39
C THR A 72 13.73 -6.42 8.86
N LYS A 73 12.46 -6.18 9.21
CA LYS A 73 11.60 -6.95 10.14
C LYS A 73 10.45 -6.10 10.71
N GLU A 74 9.28 -6.75 10.85
CA GLU A 74 8.22 -6.43 11.83
C GLU A 74 7.17 -5.35 11.54
N GLN A 75 6.42 -5.33 10.42
CA GLN A 75 5.09 -4.68 10.42
C GLN A 75 4.04 -5.37 9.55
N SER A 76 3.50 -6.50 10.02
CA SER A 76 2.13 -6.92 9.69
C SER A 76 1.56 -7.81 10.79
N LYS A 77 1.42 -7.24 12.00
CA LYS A 77 0.58 -7.75 13.08
C LYS A 77 -0.28 -6.61 13.65
N SER A 78 -0.96 -5.85 12.80
CA SER A 78 -1.98 -4.89 13.25
C SER A 78 -3.12 -4.76 12.25
N LYS A 79 -3.97 -5.79 12.20
CA LYS A 79 -5.39 -5.69 11.88
C LYS A 79 -6.14 -6.93 12.38
N LYS A 80 -5.97 -7.26 13.67
CA LYS A 80 -7.07 -7.88 14.42
C LYS A 80 -7.82 -6.73 15.06
N LEU A 81 -8.86 -6.23 14.40
CA LEU A 81 -9.87 -5.47 15.12
C LEU A 81 -10.54 -6.50 16.06
N PRO A 82 -10.56 -6.28 17.39
CA PRO A 82 -11.24 -7.20 18.28
C PRO A 82 -12.72 -7.27 17.88
N PRO A 83 -13.38 -8.45 17.98
CA PRO A 83 -14.83 -8.47 17.93
C PRO A 83 -15.33 -7.54 19.02
N ARG A 84 -16.20 -6.59 18.64
CA ARG A 84 -16.86 -5.68 19.58
C ARG A 84 -17.84 -6.51 20.41
N THR A 85 -17.32 -7.34 21.34
CA THR A 85 -18.15 -8.14 22.23
C THR A 85 -18.69 -7.18 23.28
N SER A 86 -19.85 -6.60 23.01
CA SER A 86 -20.71 -6.10 24.07
C SER A 86 -21.22 -7.33 24.83
N ARG A 87 -20.44 -7.82 25.82
CA ARG A 87 -20.97 -8.70 26.85
C ARG A 87 -21.38 -7.82 28.04
N ARG A 88 -22.67 -7.49 28.01
CA ARG A 88 -23.65 -7.76 29.08
C ARG A 88 -23.33 -7.15 30.45
N ALA A 89 -24.02 -6.06 30.78
CA ALA A 89 -24.51 -5.84 32.15
C ALA A 89 -26.00 -6.21 32.15
N SER A 90 -26.31 -7.45 32.53
CA SER A 90 -27.60 -7.75 33.13
C SER A 90 -27.44 -7.39 34.60
N SER A 91 -27.94 -6.22 35.00
CA SER A 91 -28.05 -5.88 36.43
C SER A 91 -29.31 -6.52 36.99
N PRO A 92 -29.22 -7.33 38.07
CA PRO A 92 -30.40 -7.78 38.79
C PRO A 92 -30.91 -6.66 39.70
N LEU A 93 -32.20 -6.35 39.59
CA LEU A 93 -33.02 -5.80 40.67
C LEU A 93 -34.22 -6.74 40.84
#